data_AF-A0A1V0B4S4-F1
#
_entry.id   AF-A0A1V0B4S4-F1
#
_cell.length_a   1.000
_cell.length_b   1.000
_cell.length_c   1.000
_cell.angle_alpha   90.00
_cell.angle_beta   90.00
_cell.angle_gamma   90.00
#
_symmetry.space_group_name_H-M   'P 1'
#
loop_
_entity.id
_entity.type
_entity.pdbx_description
1 polymer ?
#
loop_
_entity_poly.entity_id
_entity_poly.type
_entity_poly.pdbx_seq_one_letter_code
_entity_poly.pdbx_strand_id
1 'polypeptide(L)'
;MNLKPLASIILTATLTSQLAACGTVFYPERRGQISGEIDSGVAILNGIGLLFYIIPGLIAFAVDFATGAIYLPDARYSLAPERLNQAVDEHGQVDAQKLQAILYQDLGIELPLEQAQRLSAPSTQQLALLGLPPRA
;
A
#
# COMPACT_ATOMS: atom_id res chain seq x y z
N MET A 1 30.37 31.28 -14.35
CA MET A 1 29.76 30.33 -13.38
C MET A 1 30.69 29.13 -13.26
N ASN A 2 31.16 28.83 -12.06
CA ASN A 2 32.14 27.76 -11.86
C ASN A 2 31.48 26.41 -12.15
N LEU A 3 32.05 25.61 -13.06
CA LEU A 3 31.49 24.33 -13.50
C LEU A 3 31.56 23.24 -12.40
N LYS A 4 32.55 23.35 -11.52
CA LYS A 4 32.81 22.43 -10.40
C LYS A 4 31.66 22.34 -9.37
N PRO A 5 31.13 23.45 -8.82
CA PRO A 5 29.99 23.38 -7.90
C PRO A 5 28.71 22.87 -8.57
N LEU A 6 28.49 23.20 -9.86
CA LEU A 6 27.34 22.67 -10.61
C LEU A 6 27.42 21.15 -10.78
N ALA A 7 28.59 20.63 -11.17
CA ALA A 7 28.80 19.19 -11.28
C ALA A 7 28.63 18.47 -9.93
N SER A 8 29.13 19.06 -8.84
CA SER A 8 28.96 18.52 -7.49
C SER A 8 27.49 18.48 -7.08
N ILE A 9 26.73 19.56 -7.30
CA ILE A 9 25.31 19.62 -6.96
C ILE A 9 24.53 18.56 -7.76
N ILE A 10 24.82 18.42 -9.05
CA ILE A 10 24.17 17.42 -9.92
C ILE A 10 24.49 15.99 -9.46
N LEU A 11 25.76 15.70 -9.15
CA LEU A 11 26.18 14.39 -8.63
C LEU A 11 25.55 14.09 -7.28
N THR A 12 25.54 15.05 -6.36
CA THR A 12 24.91 14.87 -5.05
C THR A 12 23.40 14.69 -5.21
N ALA A 13 22.72 15.48 -6.05
CA ALA A 13 21.27 15.36 -6.28
C ALA A 13 20.89 14.04 -6.96
N THR A 14 21.67 13.56 -7.92
CA THR A 14 21.44 12.26 -8.57
C THR A 14 21.68 11.11 -7.60
N LEU A 15 22.76 11.17 -6.83
CA LEU A 15 23.05 10.16 -5.80
C LEU A 15 21.96 10.16 -4.73
N THR A 16 21.56 11.33 -4.20
CA THR A 16 20.49 11.41 -3.20
C THR A 16 19.13 11.04 -3.77
N SER A 17 18.85 11.27 -5.06
CA SER A 17 17.63 10.78 -5.70
C SER A 17 17.61 9.25 -5.82
N GLN A 18 18.76 8.61 -6.03
CA GLN A 18 18.85 7.14 -6.01
C GLN A 18 18.68 6.59 -4.58
N LEU A 19 19.06 7.36 -3.55
CA LEU A 19 18.80 7.04 -2.15
C LEU A 19 17.37 7.45 -1.69
N ALA A 20 16.71 8.43 -2.32
CA ALA A 20 15.37 8.88 -1.94
C ALA A 20 14.29 7.85 -2.28
N ALA A 21 14.58 6.90 -3.18
CA ALA A 21 13.77 5.73 -3.44
C ALA A 21 13.76 4.71 -2.28
N CYS A 22 14.35 5.03 -1.12
CA CYS A 22 14.35 4.14 0.05
C CYS A 22 12.93 3.71 0.43
N GLY A 23 11.93 4.59 0.44
CA GLY A 23 10.54 4.19 0.72
C GLY A 23 10.03 3.13 -0.26
N THR A 24 10.36 3.29 -1.54
CA THR A 24 9.95 2.37 -2.62
C THR A 24 10.78 1.07 -2.70
N VAL A 25 11.96 1.05 -2.07
CA VAL A 25 12.87 -0.11 -1.94
C VAL A 25 12.58 -0.88 -0.66
N PHE A 26 12.31 -0.18 0.45
CA PHE A 26 11.97 -0.77 1.75
C PHE A 26 10.53 -1.27 1.80
N TYR A 27 9.61 -0.63 1.07
CA TYR A 27 8.19 -0.99 1.04
C TYR A 27 7.65 -1.14 -0.41
N PRO A 28 8.18 -2.10 -1.20
CA PRO A 28 7.72 -2.32 -2.58
C PRO A 28 6.24 -2.72 -2.66
N GLU A 29 5.68 -3.29 -1.59
CA GLU A 29 4.29 -3.73 -1.48
C GLU A 29 3.26 -2.58 -1.46
N ARG A 30 3.71 -1.34 -1.24
CA ARG A 30 2.85 -0.13 -1.20
C ARG A 30 2.74 0.59 -2.54
N ARG A 31 3.43 0.08 -3.57
CA ARG A 31 3.42 0.68 -4.91
C ARG A 31 2.01 0.65 -5.52
N GLY A 32 1.51 1.81 -5.94
CA GLY A 32 0.19 1.96 -6.56
C GLY A 32 -0.92 2.36 -5.58
N GLN A 33 -0.61 2.59 -4.31
CA GLN A 33 -1.52 3.24 -3.37
C GLN A 33 -1.54 4.75 -3.63
N ILE A 34 -2.59 5.23 -4.30
CA ILE A 34 -2.79 6.66 -4.62
C ILE A 34 -3.55 7.43 -3.53
N SER A 35 -3.93 6.75 -2.45
CA SER A 35 -4.69 7.30 -1.32
C SER A 35 -4.52 6.38 -0.12
N GLY A 36 -4.45 6.94 1.08
CA GLY A 36 -4.27 6.18 2.33
C GLY A 36 -3.90 7.09 3.51
N GLU A 37 -3.75 6.52 4.70
CA GLU A 37 -3.19 7.21 5.87
C GLU A 37 -1.69 7.47 5.63
N ILE A 38 -1.15 8.61 6.07
CA ILE A 38 0.26 8.93 5.85
C ILE A 38 1.14 8.16 6.85
N ASP A 39 2.16 7.45 6.35
CA ASP A 39 3.21 6.86 7.17
C ASP A 39 4.06 7.95 7.81
N SER A 40 3.87 8.13 9.11
CA SER A 40 4.59 9.14 9.89
C SER A 40 6.11 8.92 9.85
N GLY A 41 6.58 7.69 9.76
CA GLY A 41 8.02 7.39 9.66
C GLY A 41 8.62 7.89 8.35
N VAL A 42 7.96 7.60 7.22
CA VAL A 42 8.38 8.05 5.89
C VAL A 42 8.25 9.58 5.77
N ALA A 43 7.16 10.16 6.27
CA ALA A 43 6.94 11.60 6.26
C ALA A 43 7.98 12.36 7.09
N ILE A 44 8.38 11.83 8.26
CA ILE A 44 9.44 12.41 9.10
C ILE A 44 10.78 12.36 8.36
N LEU A 45 11.12 11.24 7.74
CA LEU A 45 12.38 11.08 7.00
C LEU A 45 12.49 12.10 5.85
N ASN A 46 11.42 12.23 5.06
CA ASN A 46 11.34 13.23 3.99
C ASN A 46 11.36 14.67 4.55
N GLY A 47 10.70 14.90 5.68
CA GLY A 47 10.72 16.18 6.40
C GLY A 47 12.11 16.58 6.86
N ILE A 48 12.92 15.64 7.36
CA ILE A 48 14.34 15.87 7.69
C ILE A 48 15.11 16.25 6.42
N GLY A 49 14.88 15.53 5.31
CA GLY A 49 15.48 15.87 4.01
C GLY A 49 15.13 17.28 3.55
N LEU A 50 13.86 17.67 3.70
CA LEU A 50 13.36 19.00 3.34
C LEU A 50 13.96 20.12 4.21
N LEU A 51 14.19 19.85 5.51
CA LEU A 51 14.76 20.81 6.45
C LEU A 51 16.22 21.16 6.11
N PHE A 52 17.04 20.17 5.74
CA PHE A 52 18.46 20.37 5.45
C PHE A 52 18.74 20.71 3.97
N TYR A 53 17.92 20.21 3.04
CA TYR A 53 18.06 20.44 1.61
C TYR A 53 16.70 20.52 0.92
N ILE A 54 16.22 21.74 0.65
CA ILE A 54 14.87 21.97 0.13
C ILE A 54 14.60 21.20 -1.17
N ILE A 55 15.47 21.31 -2.18
CA ILE A 55 15.23 20.67 -3.49
C ILE A 55 15.18 19.13 -3.36
N PRO A 56 16.18 18.45 -2.76
CA PRO A 56 16.13 17.01 -2.52
C PRO A 56 14.93 16.54 -1.69
N GLY A 57 14.59 17.23 -0.60
CA GLY A 57 13.46 16.84 0.25
C GLY A 57 12.11 16.97 -0.46
N LEU A 58 11.93 17.99 -1.29
CA LEU A 58 10.71 18.17 -2.08
C LEU A 58 10.56 17.05 -3.13
N ILE A 59 11.68 16.66 -3.77
CA ILE A 59 11.69 15.54 -4.72
C ILE A 59 11.33 14.22 -4.00
N ALA A 60 11.88 13.98 -2.80
CA ALA A 60 11.56 12.77 -2.02
C ALA A 60 10.06 12.68 -1.70
N PHE A 61 9.45 13.78 -1.24
CA PHE A 61 8.00 13.85 -1.06
C PHE A 61 7.24 13.55 -2.36
N ALA A 62 7.61 14.19 -3.47
CA ALA A 62 6.93 13.99 -4.75
C ALA A 62 6.99 12.54 -5.24
N VAL A 63 8.15 11.88 -5.10
CA VAL A 63 8.35 10.48 -5.49
C VAL A 63 7.56 9.54 -4.58
N ASP A 64 7.58 9.75 -3.26
CA ASP A 64 6.87 8.86 -2.33
C ASP A 64 5.34 9.03 -2.42
N PHE A 65 4.84 10.24 -2.74
CA PHE A 65 3.43 10.46 -3.08
C PHE A 65 3.06 9.81 -4.42
N ALA A 66 3.90 9.96 -5.45
CA ALA A 66 3.60 9.41 -6.79
C ALA A 66 3.69 7.88 -6.83
N THR A 67 4.57 7.28 -6.03
CA THR A 67 4.72 5.83 -5.95
C THR A 67 3.78 5.19 -4.92
N GLY A 68 3.30 5.96 -3.94
CA GLY A 68 2.45 5.48 -2.85
C GLY A 68 3.22 5.04 -1.60
N ALA A 69 4.56 5.14 -1.60
CA ALA A 69 5.41 4.75 -0.48
C ALA A 69 5.20 5.61 0.79
N ILE A 70 4.65 6.82 0.64
CA ILE A 70 4.32 7.68 1.79
C ILE A 70 3.05 7.24 2.53
N TYR A 71 2.23 6.39 1.94
CA TYR A 71 1.02 5.91 2.58
C TYR A 71 1.33 4.66 3.42
N LEU A 72 0.61 4.50 4.52
CA LEU A 72 0.49 3.25 5.24
C LEU A 72 -0.13 2.22 4.28
N PRO A 73 0.29 0.94 4.34
CA PRO A 73 -0.43 -0.08 3.62
C PRO A 73 -1.84 -0.13 4.19
N ASP A 74 -2.87 -0.03 3.33
CA ASP A 74 -4.28 -0.17 3.71
C ASP A 74 -4.54 -1.55 4.33
N ALA A 75 -4.21 -1.67 5.61
CA ALA A 75 -4.41 -2.83 6.47
C ALA A 75 -5.52 -2.53 7.50
N ARG A 76 -6.42 -1.58 7.20
CA ARG A 76 -7.69 -1.47 7.93
C ARG A 76 -8.63 -2.56 7.42
N TYR A 77 -8.36 -3.78 7.85
CA TYR A 77 -9.33 -4.85 7.75
C TYR A 77 -10.37 -4.69 8.87
N SER A 78 -11.66 -4.71 8.50
CA SER A 78 -12.74 -4.77 9.49
C SER A 78 -12.72 -6.09 10.26
N LEU A 79 -12.11 -7.13 9.67
CA LEU A 79 -11.88 -8.44 10.27
C LEU A 79 -10.46 -8.92 9.99
N ALA A 80 -9.76 -9.32 11.05
CA ALA A 80 -8.43 -9.87 10.95
C ALA A 80 -8.40 -11.09 9.99
N PRO A 81 -7.45 -11.18 9.04
CA PRO A 81 -7.35 -12.29 8.08
C PRO A 81 -7.28 -13.66 8.77
N GLU A 82 -6.67 -13.72 9.96
CA GLU A 82 -6.52 -14.93 10.75
C GLU A 82 -7.87 -15.47 11.24
N ARG A 83 -8.85 -14.58 11.47
CA ARG A 83 -10.23 -14.97 11.82
C ARG A 83 -10.93 -15.56 10.60
N LEU A 84 -10.82 -14.88 9.45
CA LEU A 84 -11.42 -15.34 8.18
C LEU A 84 -10.85 -16.70 7.73
N ASN A 85 -9.56 -16.95 7.96
CA ASN A 85 -8.93 -18.23 7.64
C ASN A 85 -9.54 -19.42 8.39
N GLN A 86 -10.22 -19.20 9.52
CA GLN A 86 -10.92 -20.29 10.25
C GLN A 86 -12.14 -20.83 9.49
N ALA A 87 -12.67 -20.05 8.53
CA ALA A 87 -13.72 -20.50 7.63
C ALA A 87 -13.18 -21.15 6.36
N VAL A 88 -11.86 -21.26 6.19
CA VAL A 88 -11.24 -21.91 5.02
C VAL A 88 -10.79 -23.31 5.43
N ASP A 89 -11.19 -24.32 4.67
CA ASP A 89 -10.76 -25.71 4.89
C ASP A 89 -9.34 -25.97 4.36
N GLU A 90 -8.81 -27.17 4.62
CA GLU A 90 -7.47 -27.58 4.19
C GLU A 90 -7.32 -27.66 2.66
N HIS A 91 -8.43 -27.68 1.92
CA HIS A 91 -8.47 -27.67 0.47
C HIS A 91 -8.62 -26.24 -0.11
N GLY A 92 -8.58 -25.22 0.76
CA GLY A 92 -8.76 -23.82 0.37
C GLY A 92 -10.19 -23.47 0.01
N GLN A 93 -11.19 -24.31 0.35
CA GLN A 93 -12.60 -24.04 0.16
C GLN A 93 -13.17 -23.24 1.34
N VAL A 94 -14.02 -22.28 1.05
CA VAL A 94 -14.67 -21.44 2.07
C VAL A 94 -15.95 -22.13 2.53
N ASP A 95 -16.04 -22.42 3.83
CA ASP A 95 -17.25 -22.90 4.50
C ASP A 95 -18.18 -21.69 4.76
N ALA A 96 -19.25 -21.63 3.98
CA ALA A 96 -20.21 -20.52 4.05
C ALA A 96 -20.87 -20.38 5.43
N GLN A 97 -21.15 -21.50 6.13
CA GLN A 97 -21.81 -21.45 7.43
C GLN A 97 -20.86 -20.88 8.50
N LYS A 98 -19.60 -21.33 8.50
CA LYS A 98 -18.57 -20.79 9.40
C LYS A 98 -18.27 -19.33 9.10
N LEU A 99 -18.17 -18.97 7.82
CA LEU A 99 -17.94 -17.59 7.42
C LEU A 99 -19.06 -16.67 7.90
N GLN A 100 -20.32 -17.09 7.75
CA GLN A 100 -21.48 -16.32 8.24
C GLN A 100 -21.42 -16.10 9.75
N ALA A 101 -21.05 -17.15 10.50
CA ALA A 101 -20.93 -17.06 11.95
C ALA A 101 -19.85 -16.05 12.38
N ILE A 102 -18.69 -16.04 11.72
CA ILE A 102 -17.60 -15.10 12.01
C ILE A 102 -18.02 -13.67 11.69
N LEU A 103 -18.65 -13.46 10.52
CA LEU A 103 -19.15 -12.14 10.11
C LEU A 103 -20.20 -11.59 11.08
N TYR A 104 -21.12 -12.44 11.55
CA TYR A 104 -22.12 -12.04 12.52
C TYR A 104 -21.50 -11.75 13.90
N GLN A 105 -20.56 -12.58 14.36
CA GLN A 105 -19.95 -12.43 15.67
C GLN A 105 -19.06 -11.19 15.77
N ASP A 106 -18.22 -10.96 14.76
CA ASP A 106 -17.19 -9.93 14.83
C ASP A 106 -17.64 -8.61 14.16
N LEU A 107 -18.61 -8.62 13.23
CA LEU A 107 -19.16 -7.40 12.58
C LEU A 107 -20.64 -7.13 12.86
N GLY A 108 -21.41 -8.10 13.38
CA GLY A 108 -22.86 -7.95 13.55
C GLY A 108 -23.64 -7.91 12.24
N ILE A 109 -23.05 -8.37 11.12
CA ILE A 109 -23.66 -8.31 9.79
C ILE A 109 -24.19 -9.69 9.40
N GLU A 110 -25.47 -9.77 9.03
CA GLU A 110 -26.04 -10.94 8.38
C GLU A 110 -25.92 -10.80 6.85
N LEU A 111 -25.12 -11.67 6.23
CA LEU A 111 -24.98 -11.73 4.77
C LEU A 111 -25.58 -13.03 4.23
N PRO A 112 -26.43 -12.97 3.18
CA PRO A 112 -26.96 -14.17 2.54
C PRO A 112 -25.86 -14.80 1.65
N LEU A 113 -24.95 -15.54 2.26
CA LEU A 113 -23.83 -16.19 1.56
C LEU A 113 -24.27 -17.28 0.57
N GLU A 114 -25.50 -17.79 0.70
CA GLU A 114 -26.16 -18.70 -0.27
C GLU A 114 -26.23 -18.12 -1.68
N GLN A 115 -26.36 -16.79 -1.80
CA GLN A 115 -26.45 -16.08 -3.07
C GLN A 115 -25.10 -15.48 -3.50
N ALA A 116 -24.06 -15.63 -2.67
CA ALA A 116 -22.75 -15.06 -2.94
C ALA A 116 -22.02 -15.88 -4.00
N GLN A 117 -21.50 -15.21 -5.03
CA GLN A 117 -20.65 -15.84 -6.02
C GLN A 117 -19.20 -15.81 -5.53
N ARG A 118 -18.58 -16.98 -5.44
CA ARG A 118 -17.16 -17.09 -5.15
C ARG A 118 -16.33 -16.77 -6.40
N LEU A 119 -15.41 -15.81 -6.27
CA LEU A 119 -14.44 -15.46 -7.30
C LEU A 119 -13.09 -16.11 -6.97
N SER A 120 -12.72 -17.16 -7.71
CA SER A 120 -11.40 -17.80 -7.62
C SER A 120 -10.50 -17.21 -8.71
N ALA A 121 -9.45 -16.48 -8.33
CA ALA A 121 -8.54 -15.78 -9.25
C ALA A 121 -9.25 -14.85 -10.25
N PRO A 122 -9.90 -13.77 -9.78
CA PRO A 122 -10.62 -12.85 -10.66
C PRO A 122 -9.67 -12.17 -11.66
N SER A 123 -10.13 -12.02 -12.90
CA SER A 123 -9.42 -11.26 -13.92
C SER A 123 -9.35 -9.77 -13.53
N THR A 124 -8.34 -9.05 -14.05
CA THR A 124 -8.17 -7.61 -13.82
C THR A 124 -9.40 -6.80 -14.23
N GLN A 125 -10.11 -7.22 -15.27
CA GLN A 125 -11.37 -6.60 -15.72
C GLN A 125 -12.49 -6.79 -14.70
N GLN A 126 -12.62 -7.99 -14.11
CA GLN A 126 -13.63 -8.26 -13.07
C GLN A 126 -13.35 -7.49 -11.78
N LEU A 127 -12.08 -7.36 -11.39
CA LEU A 127 -11.69 -6.52 -10.25
C LEU A 127 -12.01 -5.05 -10.49
N ALA A 128 -11.73 -4.55 -11.70
CA ALA A 128 -12.05 -3.17 -12.08
C ALA A 128 -13.56 -2.88 -12.05
N LEU A 129 -14.41 -3.82 -12.47
CA LEU A 129 -15.87 -3.70 -12.38
C LEU A 129 -16.36 -3.61 -10.92
N LEU A 130 -15.64 -4.23 -9.98
CA LEU A 130 -15.92 -4.17 -8.56
C LEU A 130 -15.27 -2.96 -7.86
N GLY A 131 -14.55 -2.12 -8.60
CA GLY A 131 -13.77 -1.01 -8.05
C GLY A 131 -12.60 -1.47 -7.16
N LEU A 132 -12.17 -2.72 -7.28
CA LEU A 132 -11.07 -3.29 -6.50
C LEU A 132 -9.75 -3.14 -7.27
N PRO A 133 -8.67 -2.65 -6.64
CA PRO A 133 -7.37 -2.60 -7.29
C PRO A 133 -6.81 -4.00 -7.52
N PRO A 134 -6.11 -4.26 -8.64
CA PRO A 134 -5.39 -5.51 -8.83
C PRO A 134 -4.28 -5.61 -7.78
N ARG A 135 -4.47 -6.50 -6.79
CA ARG A 135 -3.38 -6.91 -5.89
C ARG A 135 -2.49 -7.89 -6.66
N ALA A 136 -1.27 -7.46 -6.97
CA ALA A 136 -0.24 -8.26 -7.61
C ALA A 136 0.47 -9.16 -6.58
#